data_AF-A0A254ULY6-F1
#
_entry.id   AF-A0A254ULY6-F1
#
_cell.length_a   1.000
_cell.length_b   1.000
_cell.length_c   1.000
_cell.angle_alpha   90.00
_cell.angle_beta   90.00
_cell.angle_gamma   90.00
#
_symmetry.space_group_name_H-M   'P 1'
#
loop_
_entity.id
_entity.type
_entity.pdbx_description
1 polymer ?
#
loop_
_entity_poly.entity_id
_entity_poly.type
_entity_poly.pdbx_seq_one_letter_code
_entity_poly.pdbx_strand_id
1 'polypeptide(L)'
;MTETFDSILKGDQLAQARFDAASAKLIADAAQIGIELTPEDCKQVPSVRLACLTDMGLTDSALEEAKQLPQIAAAAQKAELARQLNEGDSVAHAEIAQLNPSQRLTLGREIERNRPHEAKSPPSPEETHAAMLAIQSLPPSARLSYARKVGLA
;
A
#
# COMPACT_ATOMS: atom_id res chain seq x y z
N MET A 1 0.91 10.69 -27.63
CA MET A 1 2.38 10.54 -27.77
C MET A 1 2.89 9.39 -26.90
N THR A 2 2.38 8.17 -27.10
CA THR A 2 2.80 6.95 -26.36
C THR A 2 3.38 5.88 -27.29
N GLU A 3 3.15 6.00 -28.59
CA GLU A 3 3.58 5.04 -29.61
C GLU A 3 5.10 4.86 -29.72
N THR A 4 5.90 5.82 -29.24
CA THR A 4 7.37 5.74 -29.33
C THR A 4 7.97 4.81 -28.28
N PHE A 5 7.49 4.85 -27.03
CA PHE A 5 8.07 4.06 -25.94
C PHE A 5 7.69 2.57 -26.05
N ASP A 6 6.43 2.27 -26.37
CA ASP A 6 5.98 0.89 -26.61
C ASP A 6 6.73 0.24 -27.79
N SER A 7 7.07 1.02 -28.82
CA SER A 7 7.86 0.53 -29.95
C SER A 7 9.30 0.19 -29.54
N ILE A 8 9.89 0.97 -28.63
CA ILE A 8 11.23 0.69 -28.09
C ILE A 8 11.21 -0.59 -27.25
N LEU A 9 10.24 -0.73 -26.35
CA LEU A 9 10.10 -1.92 -25.50
C LEU A 9 9.91 -3.20 -26.33
N LYS A 10 9.14 -3.13 -27.41
CA LYS A 10 8.96 -4.28 -28.33
C LYS A 10 10.22 -4.62 -29.13
N GLY A 11 11.05 -3.63 -29.44
CA GLY A 11 12.25 -3.78 -30.25
C GLY A 11 13.50 -4.16 -29.45
N ASP A 12 13.51 -3.92 -28.14
CA ASP A 12 14.67 -4.11 -27.28
C ASP A 12 14.30 -4.93 -26.02
N GLN A 13 14.73 -6.19 -25.99
CA GLN A 13 14.50 -7.11 -24.87
C GLN A 13 15.13 -6.62 -23.56
N LEU A 14 16.24 -5.90 -23.64
CA LEU A 14 16.93 -5.39 -22.46
C LEU A 14 16.17 -4.19 -21.88
N ALA A 15 15.64 -3.32 -22.74
CA ALA A 15 14.72 -2.25 -22.32
C ALA A 15 13.43 -2.82 -21.71
N GLN A 16 12.88 -3.90 -22.26
CA GLN A 16 11.73 -4.60 -21.69
C GLN A 16 12.03 -5.18 -20.31
N ALA A 17 13.16 -5.87 -20.13
CA ALA A 17 13.55 -6.42 -18.84
C ALA A 17 13.76 -5.34 -17.77
N ARG A 18 14.35 -4.20 -18.15
CA ARG A 18 14.49 -3.02 -17.28
C ARG A 18 13.13 -2.44 -16.91
N PHE A 19 12.20 -2.37 -17.86
CA PHE A 19 10.84 -1.92 -17.61
C PHE A 19 10.10 -2.83 -16.63
N ASP A 20 10.20 -4.15 -16.82
CA ASP A 20 9.55 -5.11 -15.93
C ASP A 20 10.08 -5.00 -14.50
N ALA A 21 11.40 -4.84 -14.33
CA ALA A 21 12.01 -4.63 -13.02
C ALA A 21 11.61 -3.29 -12.39
N ALA A 22 11.64 -2.20 -13.16
CA ALA A 22 11.31 -0.86 -12.69
C ALA A 22 9.82 -0.73 -12.32
N SER A 23 8.94 -1.29 -13.15
CA SER A 23 7.49 -1.30 -12.89
C SER A 23 7.14 -2.17 -11.70
N ALA A 24 7.74 -3.37 -11.57
CA ALA A 24 7.52 -4.23 -10.40
C ALA A 24 7.92 -3.53 -9.09
N LYS A 25 9.07 -2.84 -9.08
CA LYS A 25 9.52 -2.06 -7.93
C LYS A 25 8.55 -0.92 -7.61
N LEU A 26 8.20 -0.10 -8.60
CA LEU A 26 7.31 1.04 -8.39
C LEU A 26 5.92 0.62 -7.92
N ILE A 27 5.37 -0.46 -8.47
CA ILE A 27 4.09 -1.04 -8.04
C ILE A 27 4.17 -1.49 -6.59
N ALA A 28 5.26 -2.17 -6.20
CA ALA A 28 5.45 -2.60 -4.82
C ALA A 28 5.55 -1.39 -3.85
N ASP A 29 6.31 -0.37 -4.21
CA ASP A 29 6.48 0.85 -3.41
C ASP A 29 5.15 1.62 -3.28
N ALA A 30 4.36 1.68 -4.35
CA ALA A 30 3.02 2.29 -4.33
C ALA A 30 2.02 1.49 -3.47
N ALA A 31 2.07 0.15 -3.53
CA ALA A 31 1.20 -0.70 -2.72
C ALA A 31 1.45 -0.51 -1.22
N GLN A 32 2.69 -0.26 -0.80
CA GLN A 32 3.02 0.02 0.61
C GLN A 32 2.29 1.25 1.16
N ILE A 33 1.99 2.21 0.30
CA ILE A 33 1.24 3.42 0.65
C ILE A 33 -0.23 3.37 0.21
N GLY A 34 -0.75 2.18 -0.14
CA GLY A 34 -2.17 2.00 -0.49
C GLY A 34 -2.57 2.56 -1.85
N ILE A 35 -1.62 2.74 -2.76
CA ILE A 35 -1.87 3.15 -4.14
C ILE A 35 -1.75 1.94 -5.07
N GLU A 36 -2.80 1.67 -5.84
CA GLU A 36 -2.78 0.66 -6.88
C GLU A 36 -2.28 1.27 -8.20
N LEU A 37 -1.20 0.71 -8.74
CA LEU A 37 -0.65 1.07 -10.04
C LEU A 37 -0.69 -0.11 -10.99
N THR A 38 -1.00 0.15 -12.26
CA THR A 38 -0.88 -0.84 -13.33
C THR A 38 0.45 -0.66 -14.09
N PRO A 39 0.92 -1.69 -14.83
CA PRO A 39 2.07 -1.54 -15.72
C PRO A 39 1.86 -0.43 -16.77
N GLU A 40 0.64 -0.21 -17.24
CA GLU A 40 0.33 0.88 -18.18
C GLU A 40 0.49 2.26 -17.54
N ASP A 41 0.18 2.41 -16.25
CA ASP A 41 0.44 3.65 -15.51
C ASP A 41 1.94 3.90 -15.38
N CYS A 42 2.72 2.85 -15.12
CA CYS A 42 4.19 2.93 -15.02
C CYS A 42 4.83 3.42 -16.33
N LYS A 43 4.24 3.10 -17.49
CA LYS A 43 4.69 3.65 -18.77
C LYS A 43 4.50 5.14 -18.89
N GLN A 44 3.62 5.77 -18.10
CA GLN A 44 3.40 7.21 -18.13
C GLN A 44 4.38 7.97 -17.22
N VAL A 45 5.08 7.27 -16.33
CA VAL A 45 6.03 7.85 -15.37
C VAL A 45 7.37 8.15 -16.06
N PRO A 46 7.82 9.42 -16.11
CA PRO A 46 9.08 9.81 -16.74
C PRO A 46 10.29 9.07 -16.19
N SER A 47 10.39 8.91 -14.87
CA SER A 47 11.49 8.22 -14.20
C SER A 47 11.59 6.74 -14.58
N VAL A 48 10.45 6.07 -14.81
CA VAL A 48 10.43 4.68 -15.32
C VAL A 48 10.97 4.64 -16.73
N ARG A 49 10.52 5.53 -17.61
CA ARG A 49 11.03 5.61 -19.00
C ARG A 49 12.55 5.86 -19.02
N LEU A 50 13.03 6.79 -18.19
CA LEU A 50 14.45 7.07 -18.07
C LEU A 50 15.23 5.85 -17.57
N ALA A 51 14.75 5.15 -16.55
CA ALA A 51 15.39 3.94 -16.04
C ALA A 51 15.43 2.78 -17.07
N CYS A 52 14.53 2.78 -18.05
CA CYS A 52 14.55 1.80 -19.14
C CYS A 52 15.56 2.19 -20.23
N LEU A 53 15.58 3.48 -20.60
CA LEU A 53 16.39 4.02 -21.69
C LEU A 53 17.84 4.32 -21.27
N THR A 54 18.10 4.42 -19.98
CA THR A 54 19.42 4.67 -19.41
C THR A 54 19.81 3.49 -18.51
N ASP A 55 21.10 3.27 -18.30
CA ASP A 55 21.59 2.30 -17.29
C ASP A 55 21.43 2.81 -15.85
N MET A 56 20.65 3.87 -15.66
CA MET A 56 20.38 4.41 -14.34
C MET A 56 19.20 3.68 -13.72
N GLY A 57 19.33 3.30 -12.45
CA GLY A 57 18.23 2.68 -11.71
C GLY A 57 17.04 3.63 -11.53
N LEU A 58 15.92 3.07 -11.09
CA LEU A 58 14.72 3.84 -10.76
C LEU A 58 15.04 4.88 -9.69
N THR A 59 14.73 6.14 -9.98
CA THR A 59 14.95 7.29 -9.08
C THR A 59 13.89 7.33 -7.98
N ASP A 60 14.23 7.94 -6.86
CA ASP A 60 13.30 8.12 -5.72
C ASP A 60 12.09 9.01 -6.08
N SER A 61 12.23 9.83 -7.13
CA SER A 61 11.16 10.69 -7.66
C SER A 61 10.02 9.92 -8.33
N ALA A 62 10.22 8.65 -8.70
CA ALA A 62 9.26 7.88 -9.49
C ALA A 62 7.89 7.75 -8.81
N LEU A 63 7.86 7.64 -7.48
CA LEU A 63 6.62 7.53 -6.72
C LEU A 63 5.83 8.85 -6.71
N GLU A 64 6.52 9.98 -6.55
CA GLU A 64 5.89 11.31 -6.59
C GLU A 64 5.34 11.62 -8.00
N GLU A 65 6.06 11.24 -9.04
CA GLU A 65 5.59 11.34 -10.43
C GLU A 65 4.35 10.47 -10.67
N ALA A 66 4.32 9.25 -10.12
CA ALA A 66 3.16 8.37 -10.23
C ALA A 66 1.91 8.95 -9.53
N LYS A 67 2.09 9.61 -8.38
CA LYS A 67 0.99 10.29 -7.66
C LYS A 67 0.38 11.46 -8.45
N GLN A 68 1.14 12.07 -9.36
CA GLN A 68 0.67 13.17 -10.20
C GLN A 68 -0.16 12.69 -11.40
N LEU A 69 -0.24 11.38 -11.66
CA LEU A 69 -1.05 10.86 -12.75
C LEU A 69 -2.54 11.14 -12.48
N PRO A 70 -3.32 11.68 -13.46
CA PRO A 70 -4.71 12.08 -13.25
C PRO A 70 -5.60 10.97 -12.70
N GLN A 71 -5.38 9.73 -13.14
CA GLN A 71 -6.13 8.56 -12.71
C GLN A 71 -5.74 8.06 -11.31
N ILE A 72 -4.56 8.47 -10.79
CA ILE A 72 -4.02 8.05 -9.49
C ILE A 72 -4.14 9.15 -8.44
N ALA A 73 -4.12 10.42 -8.83
CA ALA A 73 -4.07 11.58 -7.94
C ALA A 73 -5.14 11.57 -6.85
N ALA A 74 -6.38 11.19 -7.20
CA ALA A 74 -7.47 11.11 -6.23
C ALA A 74 -7.29 9.96 -5.22
N ALA A 75 -6.74 8.82 -5.65
CA ALA A 75 -6.43 7.70 -4.77
C ALA A 75 -5.23 8.03 -3.86
N ALA A 76 -4.19 8.65 -4.42
CA ALA A 76 -3.01 9.11 -3.69
C ALA A 76 -3.37 10.10 -2.58
N GLN A 77 -4.22 11.09 -2.86
CA GLN A 77 -4.68 12.05 -1.85
C GLN A 77 -5.44 11.36 -0.71
N LYS A 78 -6.31 10.39 -1.03
CA LYS A 78 -7.05 9.63 -0.02
C LYS A 78 -6.15 8.76 0.84
N ALA A 79 -5.17 8.11 0.24
CA ALA A 79 -4.21 7.27 0.94
C ALA A 79 -3.32 8.10 1.88
N GLU A 80 -2.85 9.25 1.42
CA GLU A 80 -2.06 10.17 2.24
C GLU A 80 -2.88 10.73 3.42
N LEU A 81 -4.15 11.08 3.20
CA LEU A 81 -5.05 11.49 4.28
C LEU A 81 -5.25 10.35 5.31
N ALA A 82 -5.46 9.12 4.85
CA ALA A 82 -5.60 7.96 5.73
C ALA A 82 -4.31 7.68 6.54
N ARG A 83 -3.14 7.94 5.95
CA ARG A 83 -1.83 7.83 6.62
C ARG A 83 -1.68 8.89 7.72
N GLN A 84 -1.94 10.15 7.40
CA GLN A 84 -1.87 11.26 8.37
C GLN A 84 -2.81 11.04 9.57
N LEU A 85 -3.97 10.44 9.34
CA LEU A 85 -4.92 10.09 10.40
C LEU A 85 -4.44 8.92 11.29
N ASN A 86 -3.71 7.96 10.74
CA ASN A 86 -3.12 6.86 11.52
C ASN A 86 -1.87 7.29 12.30
N GLU A 87 -1.08 8.21 11.74
CA GLU A 87 0.13 8.76 12.39
C GLU A 87 -0.23 9.75 13.52
N GLY A 88 -1.52 10.08 13.69
CA GLY A 88 -2.00 11.00 14.73
C GLY A 88 -1.70 12.45 14.44
N ASP A 89 -1.54 12.81 13.16
CA ASP A 89 -1.11 14.14 12.76
C ASP A 89 -2.22 15.18 13.05
N SER A 90 -1.84 16.23 13.77
CA SER A 90 -2.75 17.21 14.38
C SER A 90 -3.60 17.97 13.35
N VAL A 91 -3.10 18.09 12.12
CA VAL A 91 -3.77 18.86 11.05
C VAL A 91 -4.95 18.09 10.47
N ALA A 92 -4.78 16.80 10.20
CA ALA A 92 -5.86 15.94 9.70
C ALA A 92 -6.98 15.75 10.76
N HIS A 93 -6.61 15.69 12.04
CA HIS A 93 -7.59 15.69 13.13
C HIS A 93 -8.37 17.00 13.24
N ALA A 94 -7.75 18.15 12.96
CA ALA A 94 -8.41 19.45 12.97
C ALA A 94 -9.42 19.59 11.82
N GLU A 95 -9.10 19.09 10.62
CA GLU A 95 -10.05 19.08 9.49
C GLU A 95 -11.24 18.15 9.76
N ILE A 96 -11.02 16.98 10.35
CA ILE A 96 -12.10 16.07 10.77
C ILE A 96 -13.00 16.70 11.82
N ALA A 97 -12.46 17.50 12.73
CA ALA A 97 -13.25 18.20 13.74
C ALA A 97 -14.25 19.21 13.12
N GLN A 98 -13.96 19.74 11.93
CA GLN A 98 -14.85 20.65 11.20
C GLN A 98 -15.94 19.91 10.40
N LEU A 99 -15.84 18.59 10.23
CA LEU A 99 -16.83 17.80 9.51
C LEU A 99 -18.11 17.58 10.33
N ASN A 100 -19.25 17.56 9.64
CA ASN A 100 -20.52 17.22 10.26
C ASN A 100 -20.52 15.76 10.76
N PRO A 101 -21.31 15.41 11.80
CA PRO A 101 -21.29 14.07 12.40
C PRO A 101 -21.51 12.92 11.41
N SER A 102 -22.38 13.13 10.42
CA SER A 102 -22.65 12.18 9.33
C SER A 102 -21.45 12.01 8.39
N GLN A 103 -20.73 13.08 8.07
CA GLN A 103 -19.53 13.03 7.25
C GLN A 103 -18.38 12.32 7.99
N ARG A 104 -18.24 12.55 9.30
CA ARG A 104 -17.29 11.80 10.15
C ARG A 104 -17.54 10.30 10.16
N LEU A 105 -18.81 9.89 10.28
CA LEU A 105 -19.19 8.48 10.24
C LEU A 105 -18.89 7.84 8.88
N THR A 106 -19.17 8.53 7.77
CA THR A 106 -18.86 8.03 6.43
C THR A 106 -17.36 7.91 6.22
N LEU A 107 -16.60 8.95 6.57
CA LEU A 107 -15.15 8.98 6.43
C LEU A 107 -14.48 7.90 7.30
N GLY A 108 -14.93 7.72 8.55
CA GLY A 108 -14.44 6.65 9.42
C GLY A 108 -14.67 5.25 8.85
N ARG A 109 -15.84 5.00 8.25
CA ARG A 109 -16.13 3.71 7.58
C ARG A 109 -15.30 3.50 6.32
N GLU A 110 -15.04 4.55 5.56
CA GLU A 110 -14.16 4.48 4.39
C GLU A 110 -12.71 4.20 4.77
N ILE A 111 -12.22 4.81 5.85
CA ILE A 111 -10.88 4.55 6.39
C ILE A 111 -10.76 3.12 6.89
N GLU A 112 -11.75 2.60 7.63
CA GLU A 112 -11.76 1.19 8.04
C GLU A 112 -11.75 0.24 6.85
N ARG A 113 -12.46 0.57 5.77
CA ARG A 113 -12.52 -0.26 4.57
C ARG A 113 -11.20 -0.26 3.78
N ASN A 114 -10.50 0.86 3.75
CA ASN A 114 -9.24 1.02 3.03
C ASN A 114 -8.01 0.73 3.90
N ARG A 115 -8.21 0.38 5.17
CA ARG A 115 -7.12 -0.05 6.04
C ARG A 115 -6.53 -1.33 5.43
N PRO A 116 -5.24 -1.37 5.07
CA PRO A 116 -4.61 -2.62 4.70
C PRO A 116 -4.79 -3.57 5.87
N HIS A 117 -5.49 -4.69 5.64
CA HIS A 117 -5.52 -5.77 6.60
C HIS A 117 -4.07 -6.25 6.73
N GLU A 118 -3.40 -5.88 7.82
CA GLU A 118 -2.23 -6.60 8.29
C GLU A 118 -2.68 -8.05 8.44
N ALA A 119 -2.37 -8.86 7.43
CA ALA A 119 -2.43 -10.29 7.55
C ALA A 119 -1.43 -10.64 8.66
N LYS A 120 -1.94 -10.80 9.88
CA LYS A 120 -1.18 -11.36 11.00
C LYS A 120 -0.45 -12.57 10.44
N SER A 121 0.88 -12.50 10.36
CA SER A 121 1.68 -13.63 9.91
C SER A 121 1.27 -14.83 10.77
N PRO A 122 1.03 -16.00 10.16
CA PRO A 122 0.68 -17.18 10.92
C PRO A 122 1.78 -17.40 11.98
N PRO A 123 1.41 -17.58 13.27
CA PRO A 123 2.39 -17.72 14.33
C PRO A 123 3.32 -18.89 14.01
N SER A 124 4.59 -18.73 14.31
CA SER A 124 5.56 -19.81 14.19
C SER A 124 5.13 -21.01 15.06
N PRO A 125 5.57 -22.25 14.76
CA PRO A 125 5.19 -23.43 15.53
C PRO A 125 5.55 -23.31 17.02
N GLU A 126 6.61 -22.57 17.38
CA GLU A 126 6.99 -22.30 18.77
C GLU A 126 6.01 -21.35 19.46
N GLU A 127 5.60 -20.28 18.80
CA GLU A 127 4.60 -19.32 19.32
C GLU A 127 3.23 -19.97 19.48
N THR A 128 2.87 -20.87 18.57
CA THR A 128 1.64 -21.65 18.63
C THR A 128 1.61 -22.55 19.87
N HIS A 129 2.74 -23.21 20.19
CA HIS A 129 2.86 -24.06 21.38
C HIS A 129 2.80 -23.24 22.68
N ALA A 130 3.51 -22.11 22.74
CA ALA A 130 3.47 -21.20 23.89
C ALA A 130 2.04 -20.64 24.12
N ALA A 131 1.34 -20.30 23.05
CA ALA A 131 -0.03 -19.82 23.10
C ALA A 131 -1.02 -20.91 23.59
N MET A 132 -0.82 -22.18 23.19
CA MET A 132 -1.61 -23.30 23.70
C MET A 132 -1.41 -23.54 25.20
N LEU A 133 -0.17 -23.46 25.70
CA LEU A 133 0.11 -23.56 27.14
C LEU A 133 -0.53 -22.39 27.90
N ALA A 134 -0.44 -21.17 27.36
CA ALA A 134 -1.08 -19.99 27.95
C ALA A 134 -2.62 -20.15 28.03
N ILE A 135 -3.26 -20.67 26.97
CA ILE A 135 -4.71 -20.94 26.96
C ILE A 135 -5.10 -21.97 28.03
N GLN A 136 -4.29 -23.00 28.25
CA GLN A 136 -4.58 -24.01 29.27
C GLN A 136 -4.54 -23.44 30.69
N SER A 137 -3.63 -22.48 30.94
CA SER A 137 -3.51 -21.80 32.24
C SER A 137 -4.61 -20.77 32.53
N LEU A 138 -5.36 -20.35 31.51
CA LEU A 138 -6.42 -19.34 31.65
C LEU A 138 -7.77 -19.94 32.09
N PRO A 139 -8.59 -19.17 32.82
CA PRO A 139 -9.97 -19.53 33.14
C PRO A 139 -10.80 -19.79 31.88
N PRO A 140 -11.78 -20.72 31.89
CA PRO A 140 -12.56 -21.09 30.70
C PRO A 140 -13.19 -19.92 29.95
N SER A 141 -13.64 -18.89 30.67
CA SER A 141 -14.22 -17.67 30.12
C SER A 141 -13.24 -16.79 29.33
N ALA A 142 -11.93 -16.88 29.63
CA ALA A 142 -10.89 -16.08 28.98
C ALA A 142 -10.20 -16.80 27.80
N ARG A 143 -10.37 -18.12 27.69
CA ARG A 143 -9.69 -18.96 26.67
C ARG A 143 -10.07 -18.58 25.25
N LEU A 144 -11.36 -18.42 24.98
CA LEU A 144 -11.87 -18.08 23.65
C LEU A 144 -11.41 -16.69 23.20
N SER A 145 -11.48 -15.71 24.10
CA SER A 145 -11.03 -14.34 23.81
C SER A 145 -9.53 -14.27 23.58
N TYR A 146 -8.74 -15.03 24.35
CA TYR A 146 -7.30 -15.11 24.16
C TYR A 146 -6.92 -15.85 22.87
N ALA A 147 -7.58 -16.98 22.56
CA ALA A 147 -7.36 -17.75 21.33
C ALA A 147 -7.59 -16.91 20.05
N ARG A 148 -8.67 -16.11 20.03
CA ARG A 148 -8.92 -15.15 18.94
C ARG A 148 -7.86 -14.06 18.86
N LYS A 149 -7.39 -13.58 20.02
CA LYS A 149 -6.35 -12.54 20.09
C LYS A 149 -5.03 -13.01 19.49
N VAL A 150 -4.66 -14.27 19.73
CA VAL A 150 -3.40 -14.87 19.22
C VAL A 150 -3.55 -15.54 17.85
N GLY A 151 -4.75 -15.53 17.25
CA GLY A 151 -4.96 -16.08 15.90
C GLY A 151 -5.06 -17.61 15.85
N LEU A 152 -5.40 -18.26 16.96
CA LEU A 152 -5.63 -19.71 17.05
C LEU A 152 -7.08 -20.11 16.75
N ALA A 153 -8.02 -19.16 16.75
CA ALA A 153 -9.46 -19.35 16.56
C ALA A 153 -10.13 -18.15 15.89
#